data_AF-A0A968I505-F1
#
_entry.id   AF-A0A968I505-F1
#
_cell.length_a   1.000
_cell.length_b   1.000
_cell.length_c   1.000
_cell.angle_alpha   90.00
_cell.angle_beta   90.00
_cell.angle_gamma   90.00
#
_symmetry.space_group_name_H-M   'P 1'
#
loop_
_entity.id
_entity.type
_entity.pdbx_description
1 polymer ?
#
loop_
_entity_poly.entity_id
_entity_poly.type
_entity_poly.pdbx_seq_one_letter_code
_entity_poly.pdbx_strand_id
1 'polypeptide(L)'
;MHGLGTNAGLKRMCSGGNPDGYDELKYVKDRYLHKDGLRAAIARVCNAIFAARDPAIWGEATTAVASDSKQFGAWDQNLMTEYHRRYGGRGVMVY
;
A
#
# COMPACT_ATOMS: atom_id res chain seq x y z
N MET A 1 16.81 3.18 1.95
CA MET A 1 15.51 3.59 2.52
C MET A 1 14.51 3.69 1.37
N HIS A 2 13.72 2.63 1.17
CA HIS A 2 12.76 2.50 0.07
C HIS A 2 11.49 3.33 0.35
N GLY A 3 10.89 3.83 -0.73
CA GLY A 3 9.97 4.97 -0.75
C GLY A 3 8.73 4.86 0.14
N LEU A 4 8.25 6.02 0.59
CA LEU A 4 6.92 6.19 1.15
C LEU A 4 5.88 5.80 0.08
N GLY A 5 5.43 4.55 0.13
CA GLY A 5 4.15 4.10 -0.40
C GLY A 5 4.00 3.85 -1.89
N THR A 6 5.06 3.96 -2.70
CA THR A 6 4.97 3.69 -4.15
C THR A 6 6.10 2.76 -4.60
N ASN A 7 5.76 1.77 -5.44
CA ASN A 7 6.69 0.85 -6.09
C ASN A 7 7.51 1.54 -7.20
N ALA A 8 7.18 2.78 -7.56
CA ALA A 8 7.95 3.63 -8.45
C ALA A 8 8.92 4.49 -7.61
N GLY A 9 10.19 4.07 -7.55
CA GLY A 9 11.23 4.92 -6.96
C GLY A 9 11.37 6.26 -7.70
N LEU A 10 11.77 7.32 -7.00
CA LEU A 10 11.96 8.68 -7.53
C LEU A 10 12.70 8.71 -8.88
N LYS A 11 13.75 7.89 -9.04
CA LYS A 11 14.51 7.76 -10.29
C LYS A 11 13.66 7.31 -11.50
N ARG A 12 12.69 6.41 -11.28
CA ARG A 12 11.76 5.96 -12.33
C ARG A 12 10.72 7.02 -12.68
N MET A 13 10.37 7.90 -11.74
CA MET A 13 9.48 9.03 -12.03
C MET A 13 10.19 10.12 -12.85
N CYS A 14 11.49 10.31 -12.62
CA CYS A 14 12.31 11.27 -13.38
C CYS A 14 12.53 10.84 -14.84
N SER A 15 12.60 9.52 -15.12
CA SER A 15 12.88 9.00 -16.46
C SER A 15 11.71 9.16 -17.46
N GLY A 16 10.58 9.72 -17.03
CA GLY A 16 9.37 9.88 -17.85
C GLY A 16 9.31 11.13 -18.75
N GLY A 17 10.38 11.94 -18.81
CA GLY A 17 10.43 13.13 -19.67
C GLY A 17 9.80 14.40 -19.07
N ASN A 18 9.56 14.43 -17.75
CA ASN A 18 9.19 15.66 -17.06
C ASN A 18 10.40 16.61 -16.95
N PRO A 19 10.17 17.94 -16.90
CA PRO A 19 11.23 18.92 -16.68
C PRO A 19 11.84 18.83 -15.28
N ASP A 20 11.12 18.21 -14.33
CA ASP A 20 11.52 18.15 -12.93
C ASP A 20 12.64 17.14 -12.69
N GLY A 21 13.76 17.63 -12.17
CA GLY A 21 14.94 16.82 -11.86
C GLY A 21 14.74 15.93 -10.62
N TYR A 22 15.61 14.93 -10.47
CA TYR A 22 15.60 14.05 -9.28
C TYR A 22 15.72 14.82 -7.96
N ASP A 23 16.54 15.88 -7.95
CA ASP A 23 16.77 16.69 -6.75
C ASP A 23 15.55 17.53 -6.36
N GLU A 24 14.76 17.99 -7.33
CA GLU A 24 13.51 18.70 -7.09
C GLU A 24 12.44 17.76 -6.52
N LEU A 25 12.30 16.57 -7.09
CA LEU A 25 11.38 15.55 -6.55
C LEU A 25 11.79 15.08 -5.15
N LYS A 26 13.10 14.98 -4.89
CA LYS A 26 13.62 14.69 -3.55
C LYS A 26 13.29 15.84 -2.59
N TYR A 27 13.50 17.08 -2.98
CA TYR A 27 13.19 18.26 -2.19
C TYR A 27 11.71 18.32 -1.82
N VAL A 28 10.81 18.13 -2.78
CA VAL A 28 9.36 18.10 -2.55
C VAL A 28 8.99 16.98 -1.57
N LYS A 29 9.53 15.77 -1.76
CA LYS A 29 9.28 14.64 -0.87
C LYS A 29 9.76 14.93 0.55
N ASP A 30 10.96 15.45 0.74
CA ASP A 30 11.50 15.73 2.07
C ASP A 30 10.80 16.93 2.75
N ARG A 31 10.33 17.91 1.97
CA ARG A 31 9.69 19.15 2.47
C ARG A 31 8.21 19.00 2.80
N TYR A 32 7.46 18.21 2.02
CA TYR A 32 6.00 18.16 2.10
C TYR A 32 5.44 16.78 2.47
N LEU A 33 6.16 15.68 2.22
CA LEU A 33 5.70 14.35 2.63
C LEU A 33 6.17 14.03 4.04
N HIS A 34 5.32 14.31 5.01
CA HIS A 34 5.49 13.87 6.39
C HIS A 34 4.68 12.60 6.66
N LYS A 35 5.24 11.67 7.43
CA LYS A 35 4.63 10.38 7.75
C LYS A 35 3.22 10.53 8.34
N ASP A 36 3.04 11.46 9.25
CA ASP A 36 1.76 11.66 9.95
C ASP A 36 0.74 12.36 9.06
N GLY A 37 1.18 13.31 8.23
CA GLY A 37 0.33 13.92 7.19
C GLY A 37 -0.17 12.88 6.18
N LEU A 38 0.71 11.97 5.75
CA LEU A 38 0.34 10.89 4.82
C LEU A 38 -0.66 9.93 5.47
N ARG A 39 -0.46 9.54 6.73
CA ARG A 39 -1.41 8.71 7.49
C ARG A 39 -2.78 9.38 7.61
N ALA A 40 -2.80 10.67 7.94
CA ALA A 40 -4.05 11.43 8.05
C ALA A 40 -4.76 11.55 6.70
N ALA A 41 -4.02 11.77 5.61
CA ALA A 41 -4.57 11.81 4.26
C ALA A 41 -5.16 10.45 3.85
N ILE A 42 -4.45 9.35 4.10
CA ILE A 42 -4.95 7.99 3.84
C ILE A 42 -6.25 7.75 4.61
N ALA A 43 -6.29 8.06 5.91
CA ALA A 43 -7.48 7.88 6.73
C ALA A 43 -8.68 8.69 6.18
N ARG A 44 -8.46 9.93 5.76
CA ARG A 44 -9.51 10.77 5.14
C ARG A 44 -10.07 10.13 3.87
N VAL A 45 -9.21 9.67 2.97
CA VAL A 45 -9.64 9.02 1.72
C VAL A 45 -10.39 7.72 2.00
N CYS A 46 -9.87 6.86 2.88
CA CYS A 46 -10.54 5.62 3.27
C CYS A 46 -11.93 5.89 3.86
N ASN A 47 -12.05 6.83 4.79
CA ASN A 47 -13.33 7.18 5.40
C ASN A 47 -14.32 7.74 4.37
N ALA A 48 -13.85 8.58 3.43
CA ALA A 48 -14.69 9.09 2.35
C ALA A 48 -15.18 7.97 1.41
N ILE A 49 -14.32 7.00 1.08
CA ILE A 49 -14.71 5.82 0.30
C ILE A 49 -15.77 5.00 1.05
N PHE A 50 -15.60 4.77 2.35
CA PHE A 50 -16.59 4.06 3.15
C PHE A 50 -17.93 4.80 3.18
N ALA A 51 -17.92 6.13 3.29
CA ALA A 51 -19.14 6.93 3.26
C ALA A 51 -19.82 6.94 1.88
N ALA A 52 -19.06 6.90 0.78
CA ALA A 52 -19.58 6.91 -0.58
C ALA A 52 -20.06 5.53 -1.07
N ARG A 53 -19.78 4.46 -0.33
CA ARG A 53 -20.06 3.09 -0.75
C ARG A 53 -21.56 2.78 -0.64
N ASP A 54 -22.14 2.28 -1.74
CA ASP A 54 -23.53 1.82 -1.76
C ASP A 54 -23.70 0.49 -1.00
N PRO A 55 -24.45 0.45 0.11
CA PRO A 55 -24.67 -0.79 0.87
C PRO A 55 -25.42 -1.86 0.09
N ALA A 56 -26.24 -1.51 -0.91
CA ALA A 56 -26.99 -2.48 -1.70
C ALA A 56 -26.07 -3.34 -2.58
N ILE A 57 -24.94 -2.77 -3.03
CA ILE A 57 -23.95 -3.48 -3.85
C ILE A 57 -22.93 -4.20 -2.96
N TRP A 58 -22.61 -3.61 -1.80
CA TRP A 58 -21.42 -3.98 -1.05
C TRP A 58 -21.66 -4.53 0.36
N GLY A 59 -22.90 -4.55 0.85
CA GLY A 59 -23.28 -4.95 2.21
C GLY A 59 -22.91 -3.93 3.29
N GLU A 60 -23.36 -4.16 4.53
CA GLU A 60 -22.92 -3.39 5.70
C GLU A 60 -21.48 -3.74 6.05
N ALA A 61 -20.58 -2.75 5.99
CA ALA A 61 -19.17 -2.95 6.30
C ALA A 61 -18.96 -2.95 7.82
N THR A 62 -18.74 -4.12 8.43
CA THR A 62 -18.46 -4.23 9.87
C THR A 62 -16.96 -4.19 10.20
N THR A 63 -16.07 -4.71 9.35
CA THR A 63 -14.62 -4.57 9.54
C THR A 63 -13.84 -4.96 8.27
N ALA A 64 -13.00 -4.05 7.78
CA ALA A 64 -11.89 -4.25 6.83
C ALA A 64 -12.17 -5.00 5.51
N VAL A 65 -12.27 -4.24 4.41
CA VAL A 65 -11.99 -4.76 3.07
C VAL A 65 -10.47 -4.82 2.90
N ALA A 66 -9.90 -6.02 2.95
CA ALA A 66 -8.48 -6.27 2.66
C ALA A 66 -8.22 -6.16 1.15
N SER A 67 -7.57 -5.07 0.71
CA SER A 67 -7.34 -4.82 -0.72
C SER A 67 -6.16 -5.61 -1.32
N ASP A 68 -5.22 -6.10 -0.51
CA ASP A 68 -4.14 -7.00 -0.95
C ASP A 68 -3.51 -7.65 0.28
N SER A 69 -3.66 -8.97 0.41
CA SER A 69 -3.08 -9.74 1.52
C SER A 69 -1.57 -9.90 1.35
N LYS A 70 -0.80 -9.86 2.45
CA LYS A 70 0.65 -10.09 2.41
C LYS A 70 0.99 -11.50 2.92
N GLN A 71 1.84 -12.22 2.20
CA GLN A 71 2.36 -13.52 2.65
C GLN A 71 3.53 -13.31 3.62
N PHE A 72 3.46 -13.95 4.80
CA PHE A 72 4.55 -14.03 5.76
C PHE A 72 5.10 -15.45 5.81
N GLY A 73 6.44 -15.58 5.89
CA GLY A 73 7.09 -16.87 6.05
C GLY A 73 6.70 -17.52 7.38
N ALA A 74 6.27 -18.78 7.32
CA ALA A 74 5.92 -19.57 8.49
C ALA A 74 6.96 -20.68 8.70
N TRP A 75 7.21 -21.05 9.96
CA TRP A 75 8.08 -22.18 10.28
C TRP A 75 7.50 -23.51 9.74
N ASP A 76 8.40 -24.45 9.44
CA ASP A 76 8.16 -25.67 8.64
C ASP A 76 7.14 -26.68 9.23
N GLN A 77 6.51 -26.35 10.36
CA GLN A 77 5.46 -27.16 11.02
C GLN A 77 4.14 -26.40 11.23
N ASN A 78 3.96 -25.25 10.57
CA ASN A 78 2.68 -24.56 10.64
C ASN A 78 1.67 -25.18 9.66
N LEU A 79 0.65 -25.86 10.20
CA LEU A 79 -0.46 -26.49 9.46
C LEU A 79 -1.29 -25.49 8.63
N MET A 80 -1.16 -24.18 8.89
CA MET A 80 -1.85 -23.11 8.17
C MET A 80 -1.01 -22.53 7.01
N THR A 81 0.10 -23.17 6.66
CA THR A 81 1.01 -22.68 5.62
C THR A 81 0.52 -23.07 4.23
N GLU A 82 0.17 -22.09 3.42
CA GLU A 82 -0.25 -22.29 2.03
C GLU A 82 0.83 -21.80 1.06
N TYR A 83 0.92 -22.45 -0.10
CA TYR A 83 1.79 -22.01 -1.18
C TYR A 83 1.10 -20.92 -2.00
N HIS A 84 1.70 -19.74 -2.11
CA HIS A 84 1.09 -18.62 -2.83
C HIS A 84 1.87 -18.28 -4.10
N ARG A 85 1.24 -18.50 -5.27
CA ARG A 85 1.86 -18.37 -6.60
C ARG A 85 2.47 -16.99 -6.89
N ARG A 86 1.86 -15.92 -6.35
CA ARG A 86 2.36 -14.53 -6.54
C ARG A 86 3.64 -14.22 -5.75
N TYR A 87 3.84 -14.88 -4.61
CA TYR A 87 4.94 -14.58 -3.67
C TYR A 87 6.03 -15.66 -3.69
N GLY A 88 5.80 -16.77 -4.42
CA GLY A 88 6.83 -17.77 -4.72
C GLY A 88 7.27 -18.61 -3.52
N GLY A 89 6.48 -18.63 -2.44
CA GLY A 89 6.85 -19.29 -1.20
C GLY A 89 5.67 -19.89 -0.44
N ARG A 90 6.02 -20.67 0.59
CA ARG A 90 5.09 -21.22 1.58
C ARG A 90 5.00 -20.24 2.75
N GLY A 91 3.78 -19.85 3.12
CA GLY A 91 3.58 -18.87 4.19
C GLY A 91 2.12 -18.72 4.57
N VAL A 92 1.87 -17.91 5.60
CA VAL A 92 0.52 -17.56 6.03
C VAL A 92 0.14 -16.22 5.41
N MET A 93 -1.06 -16.14 4.84
CA MET A 93 -1.63 -14.90 4.33
C MET A 93 -2.26 -14.12 5.49
N VAL A 94 -1.92 -12.83 5.59
CA VAL A 94 -2.60 -11.91 6.50
C VAL A 94 -3.45 -10.97 5.65
N TYR A 95 -4.74 -10.90 5.98
CA TYR A 95 -5.77 -10.10 5.30
C TYR A 95 -6.11 -8.87 6.15
#